data_AF-A0A955V3N4-F1
#
_entry.id   AF-A0A955V3N4-F1
#
_cell.length_a   1.000
_cell.length_b   1.000
_cell.length_c   1.000
_cell.angle_alpha   90.00
_cell.angle_beta   90.00
_cell.angle_gamma   90.00
#
_symmetry.space_group_name_H-M   'P 1'
#
loop_
_entity.id
_entity.type
_entity.pdbx_description
1 polymer ?
#
loop_
_entity_poly.entity_id
_entity_poly.type
_entity_poly.pdbx_seq_one_letter_code
_entity_poly.pdbx_strand_id
1 'polypeptide(L)'
;MTDASANTPSSTPSMKGSLIADMVGDIRKLVDDQTLSRAELERRLTRDDLALLDSQIAVSGWYDVRFYARCAELLRDALGDGDDGYLVQRGFDRGRALIEAGLYQQMEYAKRPQVGQAMSREERFRAYGSDLRLFVTLSKSLLNFTEWSIVVDPEHADRYRVVVAGADAYPDALAWATEGFVDAMAASHGMRSLWRHARIDDRIEFRMTRSL
;
A
#
# COMPACT_ATOMS: atom_id res chain seq x y z
N MET A 1 -30.75 -8.97 25.64
CA MET A 1 -29.55 -8.27 26.14
C MET A 1 -28.46 -8.54 25.13
N THR A 2 -28.33 -7.63 24.17
CA THR A 2 -27.41 -7.74 23.03
C THR A 2 -26.04 -7.32 23.54
N ASP A 3 -25.13 -8.28 23.64
CA ASP A 3 -23.74 -8.03 24.04
C ASP A 3 -23.01 -7.43 22.84
N ALA A 4 -23.12 -6.11 22.70
CA ALA A 4 -22.25 -5.31 21.86
C ALA A 4 -20.89 -5.24 22.56
N SER A 5 -20.09 -6.30 22.43
CA SER A 5 -18.69 -6.27 22.81
C SER A 5 -17.99 -5.25 21.91
N ALA A 6 -17.76 -4.09 22.52
CA ALA A 6 -16.96 -3.01 22.01
C ALA A 6 -15.59 -3.55 21.60
N ASN A 7 -15.25 -3.27 20.34
CA ASN A 7 -14.04 -3.67 19.66
C ASN A 7 -12.82 -3.03 20.36
N THR A 8 -12.19 -3.76 21.27
CA THR A 8 -10.86 -3.38 21.80
C THR A 8 -9.87 -3.53 20.65
N PRO A 9 -8.97 -2.55 20.39
CA PRO A 9 -7.98 -2.72 19.33
C PRO A 9 -7.17 -3.98 19.63
N SER A 10 -7.23 -4.97 18.74
CA SER A 10 -6.42 -6.17 18.86
C SER A 10 -4.95 -5.75 18.93
N SER A 11 -4.21 -6.22 19.94
CA SER A 11 -2.77 -6.00 20.06
C SER A 11 -1.96 -6.56 18.88
N THR A 12 -2.59 -7.38 18.04
CA THR A 12 -2.00 -7.94 16.83
C THR A 12 -1.86 -6.87 15.74
N PRO A 13 -0.64 -6.66 15.20
CA PRO A 13 -0.41 -5.87 13.99
C PRO A 13 -1.27 -6.37 12.83
N SER A 14 -2.20 -5.53 12.38
CA SER A 14 -3.25 -5.92 11.45
C SER A 14 -3.49 -4.87 10.38
N MET A 15 -4.03 -5.33 9.25
CA MET A 15 -4.44 -4.51 8.12
C MET A 15 -5.89 -4.76 7.72
N LYS A 16 -6.48 -3.80 7.02
CA LYS A 16 -7.84 -3.92 6.49
C LYS A 16 -7.95 -4.96 5.39
N GLY A 17 -9.06 -5.71 5.41
CA GLY A 17 -9.43 -6.70 4.41
C GLY A 17 -9.43 -6.17 2.97
N SER A 18 -9.75 -4.87 2.81
CA SER A 18 -9.69 -4.19 1.52
C SER A 18 -8.33 -4.36 0.82
N LEU A 19 -7.21 -4.37 1.55
CA LEU A 19 -5.85 -4.49 1.01
C LEU A 19 -5.42 -5.91 0.61
N ILE A 20 -6.16 -6.92 1.06
CA ILE A 20 -5.80 -8.36 0.96
C ILE A 20 -6.76 -9.11 0.03
N ALA A 21 -7.99 -8.62 -0.13
CA ALA A 21 -9.03 -9.32 -0.89
C ALA A 21 -8.58 -9.71 -2.32
N ASP A 22 -7.98 -8.78 -3.05
CA ASP A 22 -7.52 -9.03 -4.42
C ASP A 22 -6.38 -10.06 -4.46
N MET A 23 -5.50 -10.04 -3.46
CA MET A 23 -4.40 -11.00 -3.34
C MET A 23 -4.91 -12.42 -3.10
N VAL A 24 -5.91 -12.58 -2.24
CA VAL A 24 -6.58 -13.86 -2.03
C VAL A 24 -7.26 -14.34 -3.31
N GLY A 25 -7.89 -13.43 -4.05
CA GLY A 25 -8.47 -13.73 -5.37
C GLY A 25 -7.44 -14.25 -6.37
N ASP A 26 -6.28 -13.60 -6.46
CA ASP A 26 -5.19 -14.03 -7.35
C ASP A 26 -4.62 -15.39 -6.97
N ILE A 27 -4.43 -15.66 -5.67
CA ILE A 27 -3.94 -16.95 -5.19
C ILE A 27 -4.92 -18.07 -5.55
N ARG A 28 -6.22 -17.85 -5.33
CA ARG A 28 -7.26 -18.83 -5.71
C ARG A 28 -7.21 -19.13 -7.20
N LYS A 29 -7.11 -18.09 -8.02
CA LYS A 29 -6.98 -18.27 -9.47
C LYS A 29 -5.77 -19.12 -9.84
N LEU A 30 -4.61 -18.90 -9.21
CA LEU A 30 -3.42 -19.71 -9.45
C LEU A 30 -3.59 -21.18 -9.04
N VAL A 31 -4.38 -21.45 -8.01
CA VAL A 31 -4.74 -22.83 -7.61
C VAL A 31 -5.69 -23.46 -8.61
N ASP A 32 -6.73 -22.73 -9.02
CA ASP A 32 -7.71 -23.21 -10.00
C ASP A 32 -7.05 -23.50 -11.35
N ASP A 33 -6.10 -22.66 -11.76
CA ASP A 33 -5.30 -22.80 -12.99
C ASP A 33 -4.14 -23.81 -12.82
N GLN A 34 -4.04 -24.50 -11.68
CA GLN A 34 -2.99 -25.48 -11.33
C GLN A 34 -1.55 -24.95 -11.39
N THR A 35 -1.37 -23.63 -11.41
CA THR A 35 -0.06 -22.98 -11.31
C THR A 35 0.52 -23.12 -9.90
N LEU A 36 -0.34 -23.10 -8.88
CA LEU A 36 0.01 -23.41 -7.50
C LEU A 36 -0.71 -24.68 -7.03
N SER A 37 0.05 -25.64 -6.50
CA SER A 37 -0.54 -26.85 -5.93
C SER A 37 -0.99 -26.62 -4.48
N ARG A 38 -1.99 -27.39 -4.02
CA ARG A 38 -2.41 -27.38 -2.61
C ARG A 38 -1.27 -27.74 -1.66
N ALA A 39 -0.42 -28.69 -2.03
CA ALA A 39 0.74 -29.09 -1.24
C ALA A 39 1.76 -27.94 -1.09
N GLU A 40 1.94 -27.13 -2.13
CA GLU A 40 2.80 -25.93 -2.06
C GLU A 40 2.20 -24.87 -1.13
N LEU A 41 0.89 -24.65 -1.18
CA LEU A 41 0.23 -23.74 -0.24
C LEU A 41 0.40 -24.22 1.21
N GLU A 42 0.19 -25.51 1.49
CA GLU A 42 0.34 -26.09 2.82
C GLU A 42 1.77 -26.03 3.37
N ARG A 43 2.77 -26.01 2.48
CA ARG A 43 4.18 -25.81 2.84
C ARG A 43 4.50 -24.36 3.21
N ARG A 44 3.83 -23.39 2.57
CA ARG A 44 4.11 -21.95 2.66
C ARG A 44 3.25 -21.22 3.68
N LEU A 45 2.04 -21.73 3.92
CA LEU A 45 0.99 -21.05 4.68
C LEU A 45 0.65 -21.83 5.93
N THR A 46 0.27 -21.11 6.98
CA THR A 46 -0.26 -21.75 8.19
C THR A 46 -1.66 -22.30 7.95
N ARG A 47 -2.13 -23.17 8.85
CA ARG A 47 -3.50 -23.68 8.81
C ARG A 47 -4.55 -22.56 8.81
N ASP A 48 -4.32 -21.50 9.58
CA ASP A 48 -5.25 -20.37 9.68
C ASP A 48 -5.25 -19.54 8.39
N ASP A 49 -4.09 -19.38 7.75
CA ASP A 49 -4.00 -18.71 6.45
C ASP A 49 -4.76 -19.49 5.36
N LEU A 50 -4.66 -20.82 5.37
CA LEU A 50 -5.40 -21.67 4.43
C LEU A 50 -6.91 -21.52 4.65
N ALA A 51 -7.36 -21.50 5.91
CA ALA A 51 -8.77 -21.24 6.22
C ALA A 51 -9.23 -19.84 5.77
N LEU A 52 -8.36 -18.83 5.84
CA LEU A 52 -8.63 -17.50 5.29
C LEU A 52 -8.70 -17.53 3.76
N LEU A 53 -7.79 -18.24 3.08
CA LEU A 53 -7.83 -18.46 1.63
C LEU A 53 -9.07 -19.22 1.17
N ASP A 54 -9.66 -20.06 2.02
CA ASP A 54 -10.88 -20.80 1.71
C ASP A 54 -12.17 -19.99 2.06
N SER A 55 -12.05 -18.78 2.65
CA SER A 55 -13.18 -17.96 3.12
C SER A 55 -13.26 -16.58 2.48
N GLN A 56 -14.44 -15.95 2.50
CA GLN A 56 -14.59 -14.60 1.94
C GLN A 56 -13.92 -13.55 2.83
N ILE A 57 -12.98 -12.78 2.27
CA ILE A 57 -12.36 -11.64 2.96
C ILE A 57 -13.37 -10.49 3.07
N ALA A 58 -13.75 -10.14 4.28
CA ALA A 58 -14.58 -8.97 4.56
C ALA A 58 -13.73 -7.70 4.42
N VAL A 59 -14.12 -6.80 3.52
CA VAL A 59 -13.40 -5.55 3.21
C VAL A 59 -13.11 -4.70 4.46
N SER A 60 -14.06 -4.63 5.39
CA SER A 60 -13.95 -3.87 6.64
C SER A 60 -13.26 -4.61 7.77
N GLY A 61 -12.99 -5.92 7.61
CA GLY A 61 -12.33 -6.77 8.60
C GLY A 61 -10.87 -6.40 8.83
N TRP A 62 -10.33 -6.81 9.97
CA TRP A 62 -8.92 -6.66 10.33
C TRP A 62 -8.25 -8.03 10.32
N TYR A 63 -7.10 -8.13 9.67
CA TYR A 63 -6.38 -9.38 9.48
C TYR A 63 -4.92 -9.19 9.83
N ASP A 64 -4.31 -10.23 10.39
CA ASP A 64 -2.89 -10.24 10.76
C ASP A 64 -2.01 -9.87 9.56
N VAL A 65 -1.13 -8.88 9.71
CA VAL A 65 -0.26 -8.43 8.61
C VAL A 65 0.69 -9.53 8.12
N ARG A 66 0.99 -10.52 8.96
CA ARG A 66 1.85 -11.66 8.58
C ARG A 66 1.16 -12.56 7.54
N PHE A 67 -0.17 -12.62 7.53
CA PHE A 67 -0.92 -13.31 6.47
C PHE A 67 -0.68 -12.61 5.11
N TYR A 68 -0.76 -11.28 5.09
CA TYR A 68 -0.43 -10.51 3.89
C TYR A 68 0.99 -10.76 3.42
N ALA A 69 1.98 -10.75 4.32
CA ALA A 69 3.38 -10.98 3.97
C ALA A 69 3.56 -12.30 3.22
N ARG A 70 3.06 -13.41 3.80
CA ARG A 70 3.17 -14.74 3.19
C ARG A 70 2.46 -14.82 1.84
N CYS A 71 1.27 -14.23 1.72
CA CYS A 71 0.52 -14.20 0.46
C CYS A 71 1.20 -13.33 -0.61
N ALA A 72 1.79 -12.19 -0.22
CA ALA A 72 2.51 -11.31 -1.12
C ALA A 72 3.78 -11.98 -1.65
N GLU A 73 4.55 -12.63 -0.77
CA GLU A 73 5.74 -13.40 -1.15
C GLU A 73 5.38 -14.57 -2.07
N LEU A 74 4.27 -15.27 -1.81
CA LEU A 74 3.79 -16.36 -2.66
C LEU A 74 3.46 -15.85 -4.08
N LEU A 75 2.75 -14.72 -4.20
CA LEU A 75 2.48 -14.11 -5.50
C LEU A 75 3.73 -13.59 -6.18
N ARG A 76 4.67 -12.98 -5.44
CA ARG A 76 5.96 -12.54 -5.97
C ARG A 76 6.72 -13.73 -6.58
N ASP A 77 6.77 -14.85 -5.88
CA ASP A 77 7.50 -16.02 -6.36
C ASP A 77 6.80 -16.68 -7.56
N ALA A 78 5.46 -16.71 -7.58
CA ALA A 78 4.69 -17.39 -8.62
C ALA A 78 4.45 -16.55 -9.90
N LEU A 79 4.30 -15.22 -9.76
CA LEU A 79 3.97 -14.31 -10.86
C LEU A 79 5.07 -13.31 -11.18
N GLY A 80 5.97 -13.07 -10.23
CA GLY A 80 7.10 -12.16 -10.37
C GLY A 80 8.44 -12.86 -10.52
N ASP A 81 8.47 -14.19 -10.62
CA ASP A 81 9.71 -14.99 -10.65
C ASP A 81 10.67 -14.67 -9.48
N GLY A 82 10.11 -14.28 -8.33
CA GLY A 82 10.86 -13.87 -7.14
C GLY A 82 11.36 -12.43 -7.14
N ASP A 83 11.06 -11.64 -8.18
CA ASP A 83 11.42 -10.22 -8.28
C ASP A 83 10.48 -9.33 -7.46
N ASP A 84 11.04 -8.56 -6.53
CA ASP A 84 10.31 -7.57 -5.74
C ASP A 84 9.68 -6.46 -6.61
N GLY A 85 10.19 -6.25 -7.84
CA GLY A 85 9.59 -5.39 -8.85
C GLY A 85 8.12 -5.74 -9.15
N TYR A 86 7.73 -7.00 -9.01
CA TYR A 86 6.33 -7.42 -9.10
C TYR A 86 5.45 -6.74 -8.04
N LEU A 87 5.93 -6.66 -6.80
CA LEU A 87 5.18 -6.04 -5.70
C LEU A 87 5.07 -4.54 -5.89
N VAL A 88 6.12 -3.89 -6.38
CA VAL A 88 6.08 -2.47 -6.79
C VAL A 88 5.02 -2.26 -7.87
N GLN A 89 5.03 -3.05 -8.94
CA GLN A 89 4.06 -2.92 -10.02
C GLN A 89 2.62 -3.18 -9.53
N ARG A 90 2.42 -4.19 -8.69
CA ARG A 90 1.11 -4.49 -8.08
C ARG A 90 0.59 -3.32 -7.24
N GLY A 91 1.47 -2.73 -6.42
CA GLY A 91 1.17 -1.54 -5.64
C GLY A 91 0.76 -0.35 -6.51
N PHE A 92 1.50 -0.14 -7.61
CA PHE A 92 1.22 0.90 -8.60
C PHE A 92 -0.16 0.71 -9.24
N ASP A 93 -0.47 -0.49 -9.73
CA ASP A 93 -1.75 -0.77 -10.37
C ASP A 93 -2.93 -0.57 -9.43
N ARG A 94 -2.76 -0.96 -8.16
CA ARG A 94 -3.76 -0.73 -7.12
C ARG A 94 -3.95 0.75 -6.80
N GLY A 95 -2.86 1.51 -6.68
CA GLY A 95 -2.91 2.96 -6.49
C GLY A 95 -3.62 3.66 -7.64
N ARG A 96 -3.31 3.28 -8.88
CA ARG A 96 -3.98 3.79 -10.08
C ARG A 96 -5.47 3.48 -10.07
N ALA A 97 -5.86 2.22 -9.80
CA ALA A 97 -7.27 1.84 -9.74
C ALA A 97 -8.04 2.65 -8.69
N LEU A 98 -7.43 2.94 -7.53
CA LEU A 98 -8.04 3.76 -6.48
C LEU A 98 -8.24 5.22 -6.91
N ILE A 99 -7.27 5.78 -7.63
CA ILE A 99 -7.35 7.12 -8.22
C ILE A 99 -8.46 7.18 -9.28
N GLU A 100 -8.51 6.19 -10.18
CA GLU A 100 -9.50 6.07 -11.25
C GLU A 100 -10.92 5.86 -10.72
N ALA A 101 -11.09 5.13 -9.61
CA ALA A 101 -12.37 4.90 -8.95
C ALA A 101 -12.98 6.16 -8.29
N GLY A 102 -12.35 7.33 -8.45
CA GLY A 102 -12.95 8.60 -8.07
C GLY A 102 -12.78 8.98 -6.59
N LEU A 103 -12.05 8.19 -5.80
CA LEU A 103 -11.69 8.57 -4.43
C LEU A 103 -10.84 9.86 -4.40
N TYR A 104 -10.13 10.16 -5.49
CA TYR A 104 -9.41 11.43 -5.69
C TYR A 104 -10.22 12.49 -6.46
N GLN A 105 -11.33 12.14 -7.12
CA GLN A 105 -12.10 13.07 -7.95
C GLN A 105 -12.79 14.18 -7.13
N GLN A 106 -13.10 13.95 -5.85
CA GLN A 106 -13.58 15.01 -4.96
C GLN A 106 -12.50 16.07 -4.66
N MET A 107 -11.20 15.76 -4.86
CA MET A 107 -10.08 16.68 -4.65
C MET A 107 -9.63 17.39 -5.93
N GLU A 108 -9.76 16.73 -7.09
CA GLU A 108 -9.52 17.30 -8.42
C GLU A 108 -10.37 18.56 -8.68
N TYR A 109 -11.61 18.60 -8.20
CA TYR A 109 -12.50 19.74 -8.38
C TYR A 109 -12.01 21.03 -7.71
N ALA A 110 -11.22 20.93 -6.63
CA ALA A 110 -10.70 22.09 -5.91
C ALA A 110 -9.37 22.62 -6.49
N LYS A 111 -8.73 21.89 -7.42
CA LYS A 111 -7.36 22.14 -7.86
C LYS A 111 -7.15 22.24 -9.36
N ARG A 112 -8.17 22.05 -10.20
CA ARG A 112 -8.00 22.29 -11.64
C ARG A 112 -7.54 23.73 -11.86
N PRO A 113 -6.32 23.95 -12.41
CA PRO A 113 -5.98 25.24 -12.97
C PRO A 113 -7.07 25.57 -14.00
N GLN A 114 -7.51 26.82 -14.04
CA GLN A 114 -8.32 27.29 -15.16
C GLN A 114 -7.59 26.86 -16.45
N VAL A 115 -8.31 26.10 -17.28
CA VAL A 115 -7.79 25.46 -18.49
C VAL A 115 -6.85 26.43 -19.23
N GLY A 116 -5.54 26.16 -19.22
CA GLY A 116 -4.53 26.94 -19.94
C GLY A 116 -3.35 27.52 -19.15
N GLN A 117 -3.33 27.51 -17.81
CA GLN A 117 -2.16 27.99 -17.04
C GLN A 117 -1.23 26.83 -16.62
N ALA A 118 0.05 26.95 -16.98
CA ALA A 118 1.09 26.06 -16.47
C ALA A 118 1.32 26.35 -14.98
N MET A 119 1.14 25.34 -14.12
CA MET A 119 1.47 25.46 -12.70
C MET A 119 2.97 25.71 -12.52
N SER A 120 3.31 26.67 -11.67
CA SER A 120 4.68 26.87 -11.21
C SER A 120 5.18 25.63 -10.44
N ARG A 121 6.51 25.48 -10.37
CA ARG A 121 7.14 24.38 -9.61
C ARG A 121 6.69 24.34 -8.15
N GLU A 122 6.54 25.50 -7.52
CA GLU A 122 6.08 25.61 -6.13
C GLU A 122 4.61 25.18 -5.97
N GLU A 123 3.75 25.52 -6.92
CA GLU A 123 2.35 25.07 -6.92
C GLU A 123 2.26 23.56 -7.11
N ARG A 124 3.05 22.96 -8.02
CA ARG A 124 3.12 21.50 -8.17
C ARG A 124 3.59 20.82 -6.90
N PHE A 125 4.63 21.35 -6.27
CA PHE A 125 5.14 20.86 -4.98
C PHE A 125 4.06 20.87 -3.91
N ARG A 126 3.38 22.02 -3.69
CA ARG A 126 2.30 22.13 -2.70
C ARG A 126 1.11 21.24 -3.01
N ALA A 127 0.72 21.13 -4.29
CA ALA A 127 -0.37 20.27 -4.73
C ALA A 127 -0.08 18.81 -4.41
N TYR A 128 1.10 18.32 -4.79
CA TYR A 128 1.53 16.95 -4.51
C TYR A 128 1.64 16.67 -3.01
N GLY A 129 2.17 17.62 -2.23
CA GLY A 129 2.20 17.49 -0.77
C GLY A 129 0.82 17.32 -0.13
N SER A 130 -0.23 17.94 -0.69
CA SER A 130 -1.61 17.71 -0.24
C SER A 130 -2.12 16.31 -0.57
N ASP A 131 -1.73 15.74 -1.71
CA ASP A 131 -2.15 14.39 -2.10
C ASP A 131 -1.46 13.35 -1.22
N LEU A 132 -0.17 13.55 -0.91
CA LEU A 132 0.56 12.71 0.05
C LEU A 132 -0.01 12.78 1.47
N ARG A 133 -0.54 13.94 1.91
CA ARG A 133 -1.25 14.04 3.21
C ARG A 133 -2.53 13.21 3.24
N LEU A 134 -3.27 13.15 2.12
CA LEU A 134 -4.42 12.25 2.02
C LEU A 134 -3.96 10.80 2.13
N PHE A 135 -2.92 10.41 1.39
CA PHE A 135 -2.35 9.07 1.47
C PHE A 135 -1.95 8.69 2.89
N VAL A 136 -1.21 9.54 3.60
CA VAL A 136 -0.85 9.32 5.02
C VAL A 136 -2.09 9.12 5.90
N THR A 137 -3.14 9.92 5.69
CA THR A 137 -4.41 9.77 6.42
C THR A 137 -5.09 8.43 6.12
N LEU A 138 -5.14 8.04 4.84
CA LEU A 138 -5.73 6.78 4.41
C LEU A 138 -4.96 5.58 5.00
N SER A 139 -3.62 5.59 4.95
CA SER A 139 -2.78 4.52 5.50
C SER A 139 -3.05 4.27 6.99
N LYS A 140 -3.26 5.33 7.78
CA LYS A 140 -3.63 5.23 9.21
C LYS A 140 -4.98 4.53 9.45
N SER A 141 -5.88 4.56 8.48
CA SER A 141 -7.18 3.85 8.57
C SER A 141 -7.10 2.39 8.12
N LEU A 142 -6.04 2.04 7.38
CA LEU A 142 -5.85 0.73 6.76
C LEU A 142 -4.91 -0.17 7.58
N LEU A 143 -4.04 0.41 8.41
CA LEU A 143 -3.08 -0.29 9.28
C LEU A 143 -3.25 0.20 10.72
N ASN A 144 -3.19 -0.70 11.70
CA ASN A 144 -3.40 -0.36 13.11
C ASN A 144 -2.12 -0.30 13.97
N PHE A 145 -0.94 -0.44 13.35
CA PHE A 145 0.32 -0.70 14.07
C PHE A 145 1.49 0.21 13.67
N THR A 146 1.25 1.25 12.86
CA THR A 146 2.30 2.17 12.40
C THR A 146 1.87 3.62 12.51
N GLU A 147 2.85 4.51 12.67
CA GLU A 147 2.65 5.95 12.65
C GLU A 147 3.18 6.55 11.35
N TRP A 148 2.31 7.20 10.60
CA TRP A 148 2.64 7.77 9.30
C TRP A 148 2.77 9.29 9.39
N SER A 149 3.83 9.83 8.77
CA SER A 149 4.04 11.26 8.61
C SER A 149 4.64 11.59 7.25
N ILE A 150 4.50 12.86 6.85
CA ILE A 150 5.15 13.43 5.68
C ILE A 150 5.94 14.66 6.12
N VAL A 151 7.18 14.75 5.65
CA VAL A 151 8.08 15.89 5.87
C VAL A 151 8.68 16.33 4.53
N VAL A 152 9.12 17.59 4.47
CA VAL A 152 10.03 18.03 3.40
C VAL A 152 11.37 17.35 3.63
N ASP A 153 12.03 16.86 2.58
CA ASP A 153 13.33 16.22 2.72
C ASP A 153 14.35 17.25 3.23
N PRO A 154 14.99 17.06 4.40
CA PRO A 154 15.96 18.00 4.94
C PRO A 154 17.17 18.21 4.02
N GLU A 155 17.49 17.24 3.17
CA GLU A 155 18.59 17.34 2.19
C GLU A 155 18.15 18.03 0.89
N HIS A 156 16.84 18.10 0.62
CA HIS A 156 16.27 18.59 -0.63
C HIS A 156 14.92 19.28 -0.39
N ALA A 157 14.93 20.62 -0.28
CA ALA A 157 13.76 21.43 0.06
C ALA A 157 12.57 21.32 -0.92
N ASP A 158 12.78 20.74 -2.09
CA ASP A 158 11.81 20.55 -3.17
C ASP A 158 11.39 19.07 -3.32
N ARG A 159 11.63 18.27 -2.29
CA ARG A 159 11.26 16.86 -2.22
C ARG A 159 10.53 16.56 -0.92
N TYR A 160 9.76 15.49 -0.94
CA TYR A 160 9.09 14.95 0.22
C TYR A 160 9.71 13.63 0.66
N ARG A 161 9.54 13.35 1.94
CA ARG A 161 9.81 12.08 2.58
C ARG A 161 8.56 11.65 3.32
N VAL A 162 8.14 10.39 3.13
CA VAL A 162 7.10 9.75 3.95
C VAL A 162 7.81 8.86 4.95
N VAL A 163 7.48 9.00 6.23
CA VAL A 163 8.08 8.24 7.32
C VAL A 163 7.01 7.38 7.97
N VAL A 164 7.31 6.09 8.10
CA VAL A 164 6.50 5.10 8.79
C VAL A 164 7.27 4.65 10.03
N ALA A 165 6.91 5.18 11.20
CA ALA A 165 7.51 4.82 12.47
C ALA A 165 6.77 3.64 13.13
N GLY A 166 7.43 2.93 14.05
CA GLY A 166 6.90 1.72 14.68
C GLY A 166 6.75 0.57 13.67
N ALA A 167 7.67 0.48 12.71
CA ALA A 167 7.55 -0.38 11.54
C ALA A 167 8.12 -1.80 11.75
N ASP A 168 8.31 -2.24 13.00
CA ASP A 168 8.84 -3.57 13.33
C ASP A 168 8.00 -4.70 12.72
N ALA A 169 6.68 -4.56 12.77
CA ALA A 169 5.74 -5.52 12.20
C ALA A 169 5.41 -5.25 10.72
N TYR A 170 6.01 -4.24 10.12
CA TYR A 170 5.73 -3.85 8.73
C TYR A 170 6.56 -4.72 7.78
N PRO A 171 5.97 -5.64 7.01
CA PRO A 171 6.75 -6.57 6.20
C PRO A 171 7.36 -5.87 4.99
N ASP A 172 8.54 -6.32 4.55
CA ASP A 172 9.23 -5.75 3.40
C ASP A 172 8.39 -5.87 2.12
N ALA A 173 7.62 -6.94 1.96
CA ALA A 173 6.67 -7.09 0.86
C ALA A 173 5.63 -5.95 0.80
N LEU A 174 5.19 -5.43 1.96
CA LEU A 174 4.29 -4.27 2.02
C LEU A 174 5.04 -2.97 1.70
N ALA A 175 6.35 -2.89 2.00
CA ALA A 175 7.16 -1.72 1.67
C ALA A 175 7.31 -1.57 0.16
N TRP A 176 7.63 -2.67 -0.55
CA TRP A 176 7.65 -2.69 -2.02
C TRP A 176 6.31 -2.29 -2.65
N ALA A 177 5.20 -2.86 -2.16
CA ALA A 177 3.88 -2.49 -2.64
C ALA A 177 3.52 -1.02 -2.35
N THR A 178 3.96 -0.49 -1.21
CA THR A 178 3.72 0.92 -0.84
C THR A 178 4.52 1.87 -1.72
N GLU A 179 5.76 1.51 -2.09
CA GLU A 179 6.57 2.27 -3.04
C GLU A 179 5.84 2.42 -4.39
N GLY A 180 5.31 1.32 -4.91
CA GLY A 180 4.48 1.34 -6.11
C GLY A 180 3.23 2.20 -5.98
N PHE A 181 2.53 2.08 -4.86
CA PHE A 181 1.32 2.84 -4.59
C PHE A 181 1.58 4.36 -4.59
N VAL A 182 2.64 4.81 -3.91
CA VAL A 182 3.00 6.24 -3.86
C VAL A 182 3.49 6.74 -5.22
N ASP A 183 4.12 5.88 -6.03
CA ASP A 183 4.46 6.16 -7.43
C ASP A 183 3.23 6.33 -8.33
N ALA A 184 2.13 5.63 -8.07
CA ALA A 184 0.88 5.84 -8.81
C ALA A 184 0.31 7.25 -8.59
N MET A 185 0.47 7.81 -7.39
CA MET A 185 0.14 9.20 -7.14
C MET A 185 1.12 10.15 -7.83
N ALA A 186 2.40 9.82 -7.93
CA ALA A 186 3.35 10.63 -8.72
C ALA A 186 2.97 10.66 -10.21
N ALA A 187 2.40 9.57 -10.72
CA ALA A 187 2.02 9.44 -12.13
C ALA A 187 0.89 10.37 -12.55
N SER A 188 -0.04 10.72 -11.64
CA SER A 188 -1.05 11.75 -11.93
C SER A 188 -0.45 13.15 -12.08
N HIS A 189 0.77 13.35 -11.59
CA HIS A 189 1.57 14.57 -11.78
C HIS A 189 2.59 14.45 -12.92
N GLY A 190 2.49 13.40 -13.76
CA GLY A 190 3.35 13.19 -14.93
C GLY A 190 4.70 12.53 -14.63
N MET A 191 4.88 11.94 -13.45
CA MET A 191 6.14 11.30 -13.04
C MET A 191 5.98 9.83 -12.71
N ARG A 192 6.97 9.01 -13.07
CA ARG A 192 7.04 7.60 -12.65
C ARG A 192 8.36 7.33 -11.95
N SER A 193 8.39 6.31 -11.10
CA SER A 193 9.59 5.86 -10.40
C SER A 193 10.24 6.99 -9.61
N LEU A 194 9.42 7.70 -8.83
CA LEU A 194 9.82 8.86 -8.06
C LEU A 194 10.30 8.46 -6.68
N TRP A 195 9.83 7.35 -6.13
CA TRP A 195 10.07 6.96 -4.75
C TRP A 195 10.99 5.76 -4.60
N ARG A 196 11.75 5.75 -3.51
CA ARG A 196 12.49 4.58 -3.01
C ARG A 196 12.30 4.47 -1.52
N HIS A 197 12.14 3.25 -1.01
CA HIS A 197 12.09 3.01 0.41
C HIS A 197 13.43 2.51 0.98
N ALA A 198 13.65 2.78 2.25
CA ALA A 198 14.73 2.18 3.04
C ALA A 198 14.22 1.94 4.46
N ARG A 199 14.62 0.80 5.06
CA ARG A 199 14.42 0.54 6.48
C ARG A 199 15.61 1.12 7.26
N ILE A 200 15.32 1.90 8.28
CA ILE A 200 16.29 2.54 9.16
C ILE A 200 15.83 2.27 10.57
N ASP A 201 16.53 1.40 11.29
CA ASP A 201 16.16 0.96 12.64
C ASP A 201 14.69 0.47 12.70
N ASP A 202 13.85 1.16 13.48
CA ASP A 202 12.45 0.88 13.75
C ASP A 202 11.47 1.59 12.80
N ARG A 203 11.97 2.20 11.72
CA ARG A 203 11.15 2.94 10.76
C ARG A 203 11.47 2.60 9.30
N ILE A 204 10.50 2.89 8.44
CA ILE A 204 10.66 2.86 6.98
C ILE A 204 10.54 4.29 6.46
N GLU A 205 11.50 4.71 5.65
CA GLU A 205 11.48 5.99 4.97
C GLU A 205 11.28 5.77 3.48
N PHE A 206 10.21 6.32 2.93
CA PHE A 206 10.03 6.47 1.49
C PHE A 206 10.52 7.86 1.11
N ARG A 207 11.51 7.95 0.22
CA ARG A 207 12.16 9.19 -0.20
C ARG A 207 11.99 9.41 -1.69
N MET A 208 11.67 10.65 -2.07
CA MET A 208 11.72 11.05 -3.47
C MET A 208 13.18 11.07 -3.97
N THR A 209 13.41 10.44 -5.13
CA THR A 209 14.75 10.37 -5.76
C THR A 209 15.07 11.61 -6.60
N ARG A 210 14.05 12.38 -6.96
CA ARG A 210 14.14 13.62 -7.77
C ARG A 210 12.97 14.54 -7.46
N SER A 211 13.03 15.76 -7.98
CA SER A 211 12.02 16.80 -7.79
C SER A 211 10.91 16.74 -8.85
N LEU A 212 9.78 17.41 -8.60
CA LEU A 212 8.60 17.44 -9.47
C LEU A 212 8.71 18.35 -10.71
#